data_AF-A0A2A5KTI8-F1
#
_entry.id   AF-A0A2A5KTI8-F1
#
_cell.length_a   1.000
_cell.length_b   1.000
_cell.length_c   1.000
_cell.angle_alpha   90.00
_cell.angle_beta   90.00
_cell.angle_gamma   90.00
#
_symmetry.space_group_name_H-M   'P 1'
#
loop_
_entity.id
_entity.type
_entity.pdbx_description
1 polymer ?
#
loop_
_entity_poly.entity_id
_entity_poly.type
_entity_poly.pdbx_seq_one_letter_code
_entity_poly.pdbx_strand_id
1 'polypeptide(L)'
;MSTNPLMSEPVEDLANRLEAMTDDELFETMNELEKASDRADQDAMEEVLSRIALTESEIERRYPGRLLAPYRDWKQRQPLL
;
A
#
# COMPACT_ATOMS: atom_id res chain seq x y z
N MET A 1 20.57 0.83 -6.06
CA MET A 1 19.42 0.24 -5.33
C MET A 1 18.44 1.35 -5.15
N SER A 2 17.31 1.34 -5.85
CA SER A 2 16.28 2.35 -5.66
C SER A 2 15.64 2.10 -4.30
N THR A 3 15.92 2.95 -3.33
CA THR A 3 15.21 3.00 -2.05
C THR A 3 13.73 3.16 -2.39
N ASN A 4 12.90 2.17 -2.05
CA ASN A 4 11.46 2.31 -2.16
C ASN A 4 11.06 3.42 -1.17
N PRO A 5 10.57 4.60 -1.62
CA PRO A 5 10.28 5.72 -0.73
C PRO A 5 9.27 5.34 0.36
N LEU A 6 8.42 4.34 0.09
CA LEU A 6 7.47 3.77 1.05
C LEU A 6 8.17 3.12 2.26
N MET A 7 9.40 2.64 2.11
CA MET A 7 10.18 1.96 3.15
C MET A 7 11.16 2.88 3.88
N SER A 8 11.39 4.11 3.38
CA SER A 8 12.38 5.02 3.97
C SER A 8 11.84 5.97 5.02
N GLU A 9 10.53 6.18 5.06
CA GLU A 9 9.87 7.08 6.02
C GLU A 9 9.30 6.32 7.23
N PRO A 10 9.18 6.97 8.40
CA PRO A 10 8.44 6.44 9.55
C PRO A 10 7.00 6.07 9.19
N VAL A 11 6.45 5.06 9.87
CA VAL A 11 5.07 4.58 9.64
C VAL A 11 4.02 5.67 9.90
N GLU A 12 4.25 6.55 10.87
CA GLU A 12 3.36 7.69 11.17
C GLU A 12 3.32 8.72 10.03
N ASP A 13 4.47 8.99 9.42
CA ASP A 13 4.56 9.92 8.28
C ASP A 13 3.87 9.32 7.05
N LEU A 14 4.03 8.01 6.83
CA LEU A 14 3.29 7.29 5.80
C LEU A 14 1.78 7.39 6.04
N ALA A 15 1.30 7.19 7.27
CA ALA A 15 -0.13 7.28 7.60
C ALA A 15 -0.72 8.66 7.21
N ASN A 16 -0.04 9.74 7.62
CA ASN A 16 -0.45 11.11 7.26
C ASN A 16 -0.49 11.32 5.74
N ARG A 17 0.46 10.75 5.01
CA ARG A 17 0.53 10.87 3.56
C ARG A 17 -0.58 10.07 2.86
N LEU A 18 -0.84 8.84 3.34
CA LEU A 18 -1.93 8.00 2.83
C LEU A 18 -3.29 8.70 2.96
N GLU A 19 -3.54 9.42 4.06
CA GLU A 19 -4.79 10.19 4.23
C GLU A 19 -4.95 11.30 3.18
N ALA A 20 -3.84 11.91 2.74
CA ALA A 20 -3.83 12.99 1.75
C ALA A 20 -3.85 12.49 0.29
N MET A 21 -3.57 11.21 0.04
CA MET A 21 -3.53 10.63 -1.30
C MET A 21 -4.92 10.59 -1.96
N THR A 22 -4.94 10.64 -3.29
CA THR A 22 -6.09 10.18 -4.08
C THR A 22 -6.25 8.66 -3.99
N ASP A 23 -7.39 8.15 -4.44
CA ASP A 23 -7.61 6.70 -4.45
C ASP A 23 -6.65 5.96 -5.38
N ASP A 24 -6.32 6.54 -6.54
CA ASP A 24 -5.35 5.95 -7.47
C ASP A 24 -3.96 5.86 -6.83
N GLU A 25 -3.48 6.95 -6.20
CA GLU A 25 -2.18 6.96 -5.51
C GLU A 25 -2.12 5.97 -4.32
N LEU A 26 -3.24 5.83 -3.59
CA LEU A 26 -3.38 4.87 -2.51
C LEU A 26 -3.31 3.42 -3.04
N PHE A 27 -3.98 3.14 -4.15
CA PHE A 27 -3.97 1.82 -4.78
C PHE A 27 -2.63 1.50 -5.44
N GLU A 28 -1.95 2.47 -6.04
CA GLU A 28 -0.56 2.32 -6.52
C GLU A 28 0.38 1.99 -5.36
N THR A 29 0.24 2.69 -4.23
CA THR A 29 1.02 2.43 -3.02
C THR A 29 0.80 1.00 -2.53
N MET A 30 -0.45 0.54 -2.43
CA MET A 30 -0.77 -0.85 -2.07
C MET A 30 -0.11 -1.86 -3.02
N ASN A 31 -0.16 -1.59 -4.32
CA ASN A 31 0.44 -2.48 -5.33
C ASN A 31 1.98 -2.53 -5.24
N GLU A 32 2.64 -1.40 -4.97
CA GLU A 32 4.09 -1.38 -4.76
C GLU A 32 4.51 -2.05 -3.45
N LEU A 33 3.68 -1.98 -2.40
CA LEU A 33 3.89 -2.71 -1.16
C LEU A 33 3.74 -4.23 -1.33
N GLU A 34 2.74 -4.69 -2.09
CA GLU A 34 2.62 -6.10 -2.46
C GLU A 34 3.87 -6.57 -3.23
N LYS A 35 4.31 -5.81 -4.25
CA LYS A 35 5.54 -6.09 -5.00
C LYS A 35 6.82 -6.07 -4.15
N ALA A 36 6.84 -5.26 -3.09
CA ALA A 36 7.94 -5.22 -2.14
C ALA A 36 7.92 -6.45 -1.23
N SER A 37 6.75 -6.92 -0.80
CA SER A 37 6.60 -8.12 0.04
C SER A 37 7.10 -9.37 -0.69
N ASP A 38 6.83 -9.49 -2.00
CA ASP A 38 7.33 -10.59 -2.84
C ASP A 38 8.86 -10.65 -2.92
N ARG A 39 9.54 -9.53 -2.66
CA ARG A 39 11.01 -9.39 -2.77
C ARG A 39 11.70 -9.25 -1.42
N ALA A 40 10.94 -9.10 -0.34
CA ALA A 40 11.48 -8.86 1.00
C ALA A 40 12.14 -10.13 1.54
N ASP A 41 13.27 -9.94 2.21
CA ASP A 41 13.84 -10.98 3.07
C ASP A 41 13.10 -11.03 4.41
N GLN A 42 13.47 -11.97 5.28
CA GLN A 42 12.78 -12.15 6.57
C GLN A 42 12.87 -10.90 7.45
N ASP A 43 13.97 -10.14 7.36
CA ASP A 43 14.21 -8.97 8.21
C ASP A 43 13.35 -7.77 7.76
N ALA A 44 13.11 -7.62 6.45
CA ALA A 44 12.26 -6.57 5.90
C ALA A 44 10.77 -6.94 5.83
N MET A 45 10.42 -8.23 5.93
CA MET A 45 9.04 -8.70 5.74
C MET A 45 8.05 -8.10 6.75
N GLU A 46 8.40 -8.07 8.03
CA GLU A 46 7.54 -7.52 9.09
C GLU A 46 7.25 -6.03 8.86
N GLU A 47 8.26 -5.31 8.39
CA GLU A 47 8.18 -3.89 8.10
C GLU A 47 7.25 -3.61 6.90
N VAL A 48 7.36 -4.43 5.84
CA VAL A 48 6.49 -4.33 4.66
C VAL A 48 5.04 -4.68 5.02
N LEU A 49 4.82 -5.77 5.77
CA LEU A 49 3.48 -6.19 6.18
C LEU A 49 2.78 -5.13 7.05
N SER A 50 3.53 -4.45 7.92
CA SER A 50 3.00 -3.35 8.74
C SER A 50 2.49 -2.19 7.87
N ARG A 51 3.20 -1.87 6.78
CA ARG A 51 2.81 -0.81 5.83
C ARG A 51 1.65 -1.23 4.94
N ILE A 52 1.57 -2.51 4.57
CA ILE A 52 0.39 -3.09 3.91
C ILE A 52 -0.83 -2.91 4.81
N ALA A 53 -0.78 -3.37 6.06
CA ALA A 53 -1.91 -3.28 7.00
C ALA A 53 -2.38 -1.82 7.22
N LEU A 54 -1.44 -0.87 7.27
CA LEU A 54 -1.77 0.55 7.33
C LEU A 54 -2.51 1.03 6.08
N THR A 55 -2.04 0.63 4.90
CA THR A 55 -2.68 0.97 3.62
C THR A 55 -4.06 0.32 3.48
N GLU A 56 -4.22 -0.94 3.91
CA GLU A 56 -5.52 -1.62 3.97
C GLU A 56 -6.49 -0.88 4.89
N SER A 57 -6.03 -0.39 6.03
CA SER A 57 -6.84 0.38 6.99
C SER A 57 -7.34 1.69 6.37
N GLU A 58 -6.49 2.38 5.61
CA GLU A 58 -6.89 3.59 4.89
C GLU A 58 -7.92 3.29 3.78
N ILE A 59 -7.74 2.19 3.04
CA ILE A 59 -8.73 1.74 2.04
C ILE A 59 -10.09 1.47 2.69
N GLU A 60 -10.10 0.72 3.81
CA GLU A 60 -11.33 0.43 4.56
C GLU A 60 -11.97 1.69 5.14
N ARG A 61 -11.17 2.67 5.59
CA ARG A 61 -11.68 3.98 6.05
C ARG A 61 -12.43 4.74 4.96
N ARG A 62 -11.91 4.71 3.72
CA ARG A 62 -12.54 5.36 2.56
C ARG A 62 -13.72 4.58 2.00
N TYR A 63 -13.67 3.26 2.10
CA TYR A 63 -14.67 2.34 1.55
C TYR A 63 -15.19 1.34 2.60
N PRO A 64 -15.92 1.80 3.64
CA PRO A 64 -16.33 0.94 4.75
C PRO A 64 -17.13 -0.28 4.31
N GLY A 65 -16.74 -1.46 4.80
CA GLY A 65 -17.37 -2.74 4.52
C GLY A 65 -17.08 -3.32 3.13
N ARG A 66 -16.23 -2.66 2.33
CA ARG A 66 -15.83 -3.15 1.01
C ARG A 66 -14.49 -3.89 1.01
N LEU A 67 -13.74 -3.88 2.13
CA LEU A 67 -12.44 -4.51 2.23
C LEU A 67 -11.55 -4.04 1.06
N LEU A 68 -10.78 -4.96 0.45
CA LEU A 68 -9.95 -4.69 -0.73
C LEU A 68 -10.69 -4.76 -2.08
N ALA A 69 -12.03 -4.81 -2.10
CA ALA A 69 -12.76 -4.81 -3.38
C ALA A 69 -12.44 -3.59 -4.27
N PRO A 70 -12.41 -2.34 -3.76
CA PRO A 70 -12.07 -1.17 -4.59
C PRO A 70 -10.69 -1.27 -5.23
N TYR A 71 -9.69 -1.73 -4.45
CA TYR A 71 -8.33 -1.95 -4.94
C TYR A 71 -8.27 -3.05 -6.01
N ARG A 72 -8.96 -4.18 -5.80
CA ARG A 72 -9.02 -5.28 -6.79
C ARG A 72 -9.67 -4.85 -8.08
N ASP A 73 -10.77 -4.09 -8.01
CA ASP A 73 -11.48 -3.54 -9.18
C ASP A 73 -10.58 -2.54 -9.94
N TRP A 74 -9.81 -1.73 -9.22
CA TRP A 74 -8.80 -0.85 -9.80
C TRP A 74 -7.68 -1.63 -10.50
N LYS A 75 -7.10 -2.63 -9.84
CA LYS A 75 -6.00 -3.45 -10.38
C LYS A 75 -6.40 -4.18 -11.65
N GLN A 76 -7.63 -4.69 -11.73
CA GLN A 76 -8.18 -5.34 -12.93
C GLN A 76 -8.30 -4.39 -14.14
N ARG A 77 -8.46 -3.09 -13.90
CA ARG A 77 -8.53 -2.07 -14.95
C ARG A 77 -7.15 -1.66 -15.47
N GLN A 78 -6.07 -2.14 -14.85
CA GLN A 78 -4.70 -1.82 -15.20
C GLN A 78 -4.03 -3.01 -15.91
N PRO A 79 -4.11 -3.10 -17.25
CA PRO A 79 -3.60 -4.26 -17.99
C PRO A 79 -2.08 -4.44 -17.98
N LEU A 80 -1.33 -3.50 -17.38
CA LEU A 80 0.14 -3.44 -17.42
C LEU A 80 0.79 -3.43 -16.03
N LEU A 81 0.03 -3.59 -14.94
CA LEU A 81 0.55 -3.60 -13.57
C LEU A 81 1.08 -4.96 -13.11
#